data_AF-R6I4R6-F1
#
_entry.id   AF-R6I4R6-F1
#
_cell.length_a   1.000
_cell.length_b   1.000
_cell.length_c   1.000
_cell.angle_alpha   90.00
_cell.angle_beta   90.00
_cell.angle_gamma   90.00
#
_symmetry.space_group_name_H-M   'P 1'
#
loop_
_entity.id
_entity.type
_entity.pdbx_description
1 polymer ?
#
loop_
_entity_poly.entity_id
_entity_poly.type
_entity_poly.pdbx_seq_one_letter_code
_entity_poly.pdbx_strand_id
1 'polypeptide(L)'
;MWREDPSRFLAFADLVFGIEPVDETEEAVADAVTAAIDELQAFFAELGMPTKLGEFGLRLENVDAFLATLKANKGEAFGGFKKITLEDARAIYESAF
;
A
#
# COMPACT_ATOMS: atom_id res chain seq x y z
N MET A 1 -1.12 -1.11 7.48
CA MET A 1 -2.10 -0.08 7.08
C MET A 1 -3.53 -0.62 7.11
N TRP A 2 -3.82 -1.72 6.42
CA TRP A 2 -5.20 -2.22 6.31
C TRP A 2 -5.86 -2.63 7.64
N ARG A 3 -5.05 -3.04 8.63
CA ARG A 3 -5.51 -3.38 9.99
C ARG A 3 -6.24 -2.26 10.73
N GLU A 4 -6.12 -0.99 10.31
CA GLU A 4 -6.88 0.11 10.94
C GLU A 4 -8.39 -0.01 10.68
N ASP A 5 -8.78 -0.50 9.50
CA ASP A 5 -10.17 -0.76 9.14
C ASP A 5 -10.22 -1.80 8.00
N PRO A 6 -10.15 -3.10 8.34
CA PRO A 6 -10.15 -4.18 7.35
C PRO A 6 -11.39 -4.15 6.46
N SER A 7 -12.54 -3.69 6.98
CA SER A 7 -13.82 -3.68 6.28
C SER A 7 -13.78 -2.85 4.99
N ARG A 8 -13.01 -1.76 4.97
CA ARG A 8 -12.82 -0.92 3.77
C ARG A 8 -12.07 -1.66 2.67
N PHE A 9 -11.12 -2.49 3.05
CA PHE A 9 -10.31 -3.27 2.10
C PHE A 9 -11.08 -4.48 1.61
N LEU A 10 -11.82 -5.16 2.50
CA LEU A 10 -12.72 -6.27 2.13
C LEU A 10 -13.84 -5.81 1.19
N ALA A 11 -14.45 -4.64 1.44
CA ALA A 11 -15.46 -4.09 0.53
C ALA A 11 -14.89 -3.82 -0.87
N PHE A 12 -13.64 -3.34 -0.97
CA PHE A 12 -12.98 -3.18 -2.25
C PHE A 12 -12.64 -4.52 -2.91
N ALA A 13 -12.14 -5.48 -2.13
CA ALA A 13 -11.80 -6.83 -2.57
C ALA A 13 -13.01 -7.54 -3.20
N ASP A 14 -14.16 -7.51 -2.53
CA ASP A 14 -15.41 -8.09 -3.03
C ASP A 14 -15.91 -7.32 -4.27
N LEU A 15 -16.10 -6.01 -4.17
CA LEU A 15 -16.74 -5.24 -5.25
C LEU A 15 -15.94 -5.17 -6.55
N VAL A 16 -14.60 -5.26 -6.48
CA VAL A 16 -13.72 -5.11 -7.65
C VAL A 16 -13.19 -6.43 -8.15
N PHE A 17 -12.85 -7.35 -7.24
CA PHE A 17 -12.21 -8.63 -7.59
C PHE A 17 -13.05 -9.85 -7.24
N GLY A 18 -14.19 -9.70 -6.55
CA GLY A 18 -15.01 -10.81 -6.07
C GLY A 18 -14.30 -11.66 -5.01
N ILE A 19 -13.40 -11.06 -4.22
CA ILE A 19 -12.63 -11.74 -3.18
C ILE A 19 -13.30 -11.49 -1.82
N GLU A 20 -13.75 -12.58 -1.20
CA GLU A 20 -14.34 -12.60 0.14
C GLU A 20 -13.51 -13.50 1.07
N PRO A 21 -13.48 -13.21 2.38
CA PRO A 21 -12.82 -14.10 3.33
C PRO A 21 -13.61 -15.41 3.44
N VAL A 22 -12.89 -16.53 3.58
CA VAL A 22 -13.51 -17.87 3.64
C VAL A 22 -14.35 -18.07 4.90
N ASP A 23 -14.04 -17.35 5.97
CA ASP A 23 -14.77 -17.28 7.22
C ASP A 23 -14.47 -15.96 7.96
N GLU A 24 -14.96 -15.81 9.20
CA GLU A 24 -14.80 -14.59 10.00
C GLU A 24 -13.50 -14.55 10.83
N THR A 25 -12.56 -15.48 10.61
CA THR A 25 -11.29 -15.48 11.35
C THR A 25 -10.38 -14.33 10.91
N GLU A 26 -9.51 -13.88 11.82
CA GLU A 26 -8.53 -12.83 11.50
C GLU A 26 -7.58 -13.24 10.37
N GLU A 27 -7.25 -14.53 10.29
CA GLU A 27 -6.43 -15.12 9.23
C GLU A 27 -7.15 -15.04 7.88
N ALA A 28 -8.41 -15.50 7.78
CA ALA A 28 -9.19 -15.41 6.54
C ALA A 28 -9.39 -13.97 6.06
N VAL A 29 -9.60 -13.03 7.00
CA VAL A 29 -9.68 -11.60 6.69
C VAL A 29 -8.35 -11.07 6.16
N ALA A 30 -7.23 -11.42 6.80
CA ALA A 30 -5.91 -11.02 6.35
C ALA A 30 -5.63 -11.54 4.94
N ASP A 31 -5.90 -12.82 4.71
CA ASP A 31 -5.68 -13.50 3.43
C ASP A 31 -6.48 -12.84 2.29
N ALA A 32 -7.77 -12.58 2.51
CA ALA A 32 -8.62 -11.90 1.53
C ALA A 32 -8.12 -10.49 1.19
N VAL A 33 -7.71 -9.72 2.21
CA VAL A 33 -7.15 -8.38 2.00
C VAL A 33 -5.82 -8.46 1.24
N THR A 34 -4.94 -9.40 1.59
CA THR A 34 -3.65 -9.55 0.89
C THR A 34 -3.83 -10.04 -0.55
N ALA A 35 -4.76 -10.97 -0.79
CA ALA A 35 -5.09 -11.42 -2.14
C ALA A 35 -5.57 -10.26 -3.01
N ALA A 36 -6.42 -9.38 -2.48
CA ALA A 36 -6.86 -8.18 -3.21
C ALA A 36 -5.73 -7.17 -3.47
N ILE A 37 -4.74 -7.06 -2.57
CA ILE A 37 -3.54 -6.25 -2.81
C ILE A 37 -2.71 -6.85 -3.95
N ASP A 38 -2.52 -8.16 -3.95
CA ASP A 38 -1.75 -8.87 -4.97
C ASP A 38 -2.43 -8.77 -6.35
N GLU A 39 -3.74 -8.97 -6.43
CA GLU A 39 -4.50 -8.80 -7.68
C GLU A 39 -4.44 -7.36 -8.22
N LEU A 40 -4.47 -6.36 -7.34
CA LEU A 40 -4.30 -4.97 -7.76
C LEU A 40 -2.90 -4.71 -8.31
N GLN A 41 -1.86 -5.28 -7.71
CA GLN A 41 -0.49 -5.17 -8.23
C GLN A 41 -0.34 -5.90 -9.56
N ALA A 42 -0.92 -7.11 -9.69
CA ALA A 42 -0.93 -7.87 -10.93
C ALA A 42 -1.61 -7.09 -12.06
N PHE A 43 -2.77 -6.48 -11.80
CA PHE A 43 -3.45 -5.63 -12.76
C PHE A 43 -2.59 -4.47 -13.27
N PHE A 44 -1.84 -3.79 -12.39
CA PHE A 44 -0.92 -2.73 -12.84
C PHE A 44 0.23 -3.28 -13.68
N ALA A 45 0.77 -4.44 -13.31
CA ALA A 45 1.80 -5.10 -14.11
C ALA A 45 1.29 -5.51 -15.51
N GLU A 46 0.06 -6.01 -15.61
CA GLU A 46 -0.58 -6.35 -16.89
C GLU A 46 -0.75 -5.14 -17.82
N LEU A 47 -0.99 -3.96 -17.25
CA LEU A 47 -1.01 -2.69 -17.98
C LEU A 47 0.39 -2.19 -18.39
N GLY A 48 1.45 -2.93 -18.06
CA GLY A 48 2.84 -2.57 -18.32
C GLY A 48 3.39 -1.50 -17.37
N MET A 49 2.72 -1.25 -16.24
CA MET A 49 3.23 -0.34 -15.22
C MET A 49 4.19 -1.09 -14.28
N PRO A 50 5.38 -0.54 -14.00
CA PRO A 50 6.25 -1.08 -12.97
C PRO A 50 5.58 -1.05 -11.61
N THR A 51 5.79 -2.10 -10.81
CA THR A 51 5.15 -2.27 -9.49
C THR A 51 6.09 -1.92 -8.33
N LYS A 52 7.40 -1.82 -8.62
CA LYS A 52 8.45 -1.46 -7.66
C LYS A 52 9.21 -0.22 -8.11
N LEU A 53 9.66 0.57 -7.14
CA LEU A 53 10.47 1.77 -7.38
C LEU A 53 11.82 1.43 -8.05
N GLY A 54 12.38 0.26 -7.74
CA GLY A 54 13.63 -0.22 -8.35
C GLY A 54 13.57 -0.39 -9.87
N GLU A 55 12.40 -0.70 -10.41
CA GLU A 55 12.19 -0.84 -11.86
C GLU A 55 12.32 0.49 -12.61
N PHE A 56 12.16 1.61 -11.92
CA PHE A 56 12.43 2.96 -12.45
C PHE A 56 13.91 3.38 -12.33
N GLY A 57 14.79 2.48 -11.86
CA GLY A 57 16.20 2.78 -11.60
C GLY A 57 16.46 3.53 -10.30
N LEU A 58 15.46 3.63 -9.42
CA LEU A 58 15.59 4.21 -8.08
C LEU A 58 16.26 3.21 -7.13
N ARG A 59 16.86 3.72 -6.06
CA ARG A 59 17.55 2.95 -5.02
C ARG A 59 17.08 3.40 -3.64
N LEU A 60 17.28 2.53 -2.64
CA LEU A 60 17.00 2.84 -1.23
C LEU A 60 17.70 4.13 -0.76
N GLU A 61 18.89 4.41 -1.30
CA GLU A 61 19.66 5.65 -1.08
C GLU A 61 18.89 6.93 -1.45
N ASN A 62 17.87 6.83 -2.32
CA ASN A 62 17.05 7.98 -2.72
C ASN A 62 15.94 8.32 -1.72
N VAL A 63 15.61 7.42 -0.77
CA VAL A 63 14.48 7.60 0.16
C VAL A 63 14.60 8.88 1.00
N ASP A 64 15.81 9.23 1.43
CA ASP A 64 16.05 10.46 2.21
C ASP A 64 15.67 11.73 1.42
N ALA A 65 15.98 11.75 0.12
CA ALA A 65 15.60 12.86 -0.75
C ALA A 65 14.08 12.91 -0.96
N PHE A 66 13.42 11.76 -1.07
CA PHE A 66 11.96 11.69 -1.19
C PHE A 66 11.29 12.24 0.06
N LEU A 67 11.74 11.85 1.25
CA LEU A 67 11.19 12.33 2.52
C LEU A 67 11.39 13.83 2.72
N ALA A 68 12.54 14.37 2.31
CA ALA A 68 12.78 15.82 2.36
C ALA A 68 11.76 16.59 1.51
N THR A 69 11.53 16.15 0.27
CA THR A 69 10.53 16.78 -0.61
C THR A 69 9.10 16.56 -0.13
N LEU A 70 8.78 15.37 0.40
CA LEU A 70 7.48 15.05 0.97
C LEU A 70 7.15 15.97 2.15
N LYS A 71 8.09 16.13 3.09
CA LYS A 71 7.96 17.04 4.24
C LYS A 71 7.71 18.48 3.79
N ALA A 72 8.46 18.95 2.80
CA ALA A 72 8.29 20.31 2.27
C ALA A 72 6.89 20.55 1.66
N ASN A 73 6.30 19.53 1.04
CA ASN A 73 5.00 19.65 0.35
C ASN A 73 3.79 19.33 1.25
N LYS A 74 3.94 18.43 2.21
CA LYS A 74 2.83 17.87 3.00
C LYS A 74 2.94 18.11 4.51
N GLY A 75 4.09 18.59 4.99
CA GLY A 75 4.37 18.78 6.42
C GLY A 75 4.82 17.50 7.12
N GLU A 76 4.78 17.52 8.46
CA GLU A 76 5.27 16.43 9.32
C GLU A 76 4.33 15.23 9.38
N ALA A 77 3.03 15.43 9.11
CA ALA A 77 2.01 14.39 9.13
C ALA A 77 0.92 14.65 8.10
N PHE A 78 0.48 13.61 7.41
CA PHE A 78 -0.52 13.68 6.34
C PHE A 78 -1.43 12.44 6.33
N GLY A 79 -2.32 12.33 5.35
CA GLY A 79 -3.32 11.27 5.27
C GLY A 79 -4.66 11.67 5.91
N GLY A 80 -5.75 11.30 5.23
CA GLY A 80 -7.13 11.59 5.63
C GLY A 80 -7.80 10.45 6.40
N PHE A 81 -7.50 9.20 6.03
CA PHE A 81 -8.02 8.00 6.69
C PHE A 81 -7.17 7.64 7.91
N LYS A 82 -5.89 7.31 7.71
CA LYS A 82 -4.88 7.18 8.77
C LYS A 82 -3.93 8.36 8.70
N LYS A 83 -3.52 8.92 9.85
CA LYS A 83 -2.40 9.85 9.90
C LYS A 83 -1.09 9.09 9.69
N ILE A 84 -0.29 9.58 8.76
CA ILE A 84 0.99 9.03 8.33
C ILE A 84 2.05 10.05 8.69
N THR A 85 3.02 9.63 9.51
CA THR A 85 4.22 10.40 9.85
C THR A 85 5.31 10.22 8.79
N LEU A 86 6.40 10.99 8.87
CA LEU A 86 7.55 10.76 8.00
C LEU A 86 8.24 9.41 8.22
N GLU A 87 8.12 8.84 9.42
CA GLU A 87 8.62 7.49 9.73
C GLU A 87 7.76 6.41 9.05
N ASP A 88 6.43 6.55 9.15
CA ASP A 88 5.52 5.68 8.41
C ASP A 88 5.77 5.77 6.90
N ALA A 89 5.98 6.99 6.39
CA ALA A 89 6.28 7.22 4.98
C ALA A 89 7.60 6.56 4.55
N ARG A 90 8.63 6.60 5.40
CA ARG A 90 9.88 5.87 5.17
C ARG A 90 9.63 4.39 5.01
N ALA A 91 8.92 3.78 5.96
CA ALA A 91 8.61 2.35 5.92
C ALA A 91 7.82 1.95 4.66
N ILE A 92 6.91 2.83 4.19
CA ILE A 92 6.16 2.64 2.94
C ILE A 92 7.10 2.73 1.71
N TYR A 93 8.01 3.70 1.67
CA TYR A 93 8.96 3.79 0.55
C TYR A 93 9.90 2.59 0.51
N GLU A 94 10.41 2.15 1.66
CA GLU A 94 11.33 1.02 1.76
C GLU A 94 10.67 -0.30 1.35
N SER A 95 9.38 -0.50 1.63
CA SER A 95 8.63 -1.69 1.18
C SER A 95 8.28 -1.70 -0.32
N ALA A 96 8.40 -0.54 -0.98
CA ALA A 96 8.09 -0.36 -2.39
C ALA A 96 9.30 -0.62 -3.32
N PHE A 97 10.45 -1.01 -2.78
CA PHE A 97 11.55 -1.59 -3.56
C PHE A 97 11.35 -3.09 -3.77
#